data_AF-A0A960D1J5-F1
#
_entry.id   AF-A0A960D1J5-F1
#
_cell.length_a   1.000
_cell.length_b   1.000
_cell.length_c   1.000
_cell.angle_alpha   90.00
_cell.angle_beta   90.00
_cell.angle_gamma   90.00
#
_symmetry.space_group_name_H-M   'P 1'
#
loop_
_entity.id
_entity.type
_entity.pdbx_description
1 polymer ?
#
loop_
_entity_poly.entity_id
_entity_poly.type
_entity_poly.pdbx_seq_one_letter_code
_entity_poly.pdbx_strand_id
1 'polypeptide(L)'
;MVKTLRRAWLPLVILVVVAIAVFGVYRLHGVFGKTELTRQGSGLANDTKPFNPKEVTYEIFGPSGAVATINYLDLDAQPQIVRDTTLPWSLTLT
;
A
#
# COMPACT_ATOMS: atom_id res chain seq x y z
N MET A 1 -30.01 10.50 58.22
CA MET A 1 -28.56 10.40 57.96
C MET A 1 -28.16 9.17 57.12
N VAL A 2 -28.80 8.00 57.30
CA VAL A 2 -28.48 6.76 56.56
C VAL A 2 -28.91 6.75 55.08
N LYS A 3 -29.95 7.52 54.72
CA LYS A 3 -30.52 7.57 53.35
C LYS A 3 -29.62 8.29 52.34
N THR A 4 -28.85 9.29 52.80
CA THR A 4 -27.88 10.05 51.98
C THR A 4 -26.63 9.23 51.72
N LEU A 5 -26.15 8.50 52.74
CA LEU A 5 -25.02 7.57 52.60
C LEU A 5 -25.35 6.44 51.62
N ARG A 6 -26.59 5.94 51.63
CA ARG A 6 -27.12 4.97 50.65
C ARG A 6 -27.38 5.57 49.25
N ARG A 7 -27.27 6.87 49.05
CA ARG A 7 -27.43 7.53 47.72
C ARG A 7 -26.10 8.04 47.17
N ALA A 8 -25.13 8.32 48.04
CA ALA A 8 -23.79 8.78 47.69
C ALA A 8 -22.82 7.65 47.29
N TRP A 9 -23.15 6.38 47.59
CA TRP A 9 -22.30 5.25 47.22
C TRP A 9 -22.14 5.13 45.70
N LEU A 10 -23.22 5.32 44.93
CA LEU A 10 -23.19 5.18 43.48
C LEU A 10 -22.28 6.22 42.80
N PRO A 11 -22.39 7.54 43.07
CA PRO A 11 -21.47 8.52 42.50
C PRO A 11 -20.02 8.33 42.98
N LEU A 12 -19.82 7.88 44.23
CA LEU A 12 -18.48 7.59 44.74
C LEU A 12 -17.83 6.41 44.00
N VAL A 13 -18.58 5.34 43.76
CA VAL A 13 -18.11 4.20 42.95
C VAL A 13 -17.79 4.64 41.52
N ILE A 14 -18.65 5.45 40.90
CA ILE A 14 -18.39 5.99 39.56
C ILE A 14 -17.07 6.78 39.53
N LEU A 15 -16.83 7.63 40.52
CA LEU A 15 -15.60 8.43 40.59
C LEU A 15 -14.36 7.54 40.74
N VAL A 16 -14.43 6.49 41.55
CA VAL A 16 -13.35 5.50 41.70
C VAL A 16 -13.08 4.77 40.38
N VAL A 17 -14.12 4.32 39.68
CA VAL A 17 -13.97 3.62 38.38
C VAL A 17 -13.34 4.54 37.33
N VAL A 18 -13.79 5.79 37.24
CA VAL A 18 -13.20 6.78 36.32
C VAL A 18 -11.73 7.03 36.65
N ALA A 19 -11.38 7.18 37.92
CA ALA A 19 -9.99 7.39 38.32
C ALA A 19 -9.08 6.21 37.93
N ILE A 20 -9.54 4.96 38.12
CA ILE A 20 -8.79 3.76 37.71
C ILE A 20 -8.65 3.68 36.20
N ALA A 21 -9.71 3.96 35.44
CA ALA A 21 -9.68 3.94 33.98
C ALA A 21 -8.72 5.00 33.41
N VAL A 22 -8.80 6.24 33.89
CA VAL A 22 -7.91 7.33 33.49
C VAL A 22 -6.46 7.01 33.84
N PHE A 23 -6.21 6.48 35.03
CA PHE A 23 -4.87 6.07 35.45
C PHE A 23 -4.32 4.94 34.55
N GLY A 24 -5.14 3.94 34.23
CA GLY A 24 -4.77 2.84 33.34
C GLY A 24 -4.42 3.35 31.94
N VAL A 25 -5.27 4.22 31.37
CA VAL A 25 -5.00 4.84 30.06
C VAL A 25 -3.74 5.69 30.12
N TYR A 26 -3.59 6.59 31.10
CA TYR A 26 -2.39 7.43 31.26
C TYR A 26 -1.11 6.60 31.40
N ARG A 27 -1.17 5.49 32.15
CA ARG A 27 -0.02 4.62 32.37
C ARG A 27 0.37 3.83 31.13
N LEU A 28 -0.61 3.41 30.33
CA LEU A 28 -0.41 2.65 29.11
C LEU A 28 -0.26 3.55 27.87
N HIS A 29 -0.52 4.84 28.01
CA HIS A 29 -0.33 5.85 26.99
C HIS A 29 1.17 5.89 26.61
N GLY A 30 1.49 5.44 25.40
CA GLY A 30 2.86 5.35 24.91
C GLY A 30 3.56 4.00 25.13
N VAL A 31 2.94 3.03 25.82
CA VAL A 31 3.42 1.63 25.84
C VAL A 31 3.01 0.89 24.57
N PHE A 32 1.81 1.17 24.06
CA PHE A 32 1.36 0.71 22.76
C PHE A 32 1.71 1.76 21.69
N GLY A 33 2.76 1.49 20.92
CA GLY A 33 3.27 2.42 19.91
C GLY A 33 4.77 2.43 19.71
N LYS A 34 5.52 1.52 20.37
CA LYS A 34 6.94 1.28 20.11
C LYS A 34 7.23 -0.16 19.71
N THR A 35 6.35 -0.74 18.89
CA THR A 35 6.88 -1.71 17.93
C THR A 35 7.49 -0.85 16.86
N GLU A 36 8.80 -0.68 16.92
CA GLU A 36 9.62 -0.16 15.83
C GLU A 36 9.20 -0.91 14.55
N LEU A 37 8.28 -0.34 13.78
CA LEU A 37 7.98 -0.79 12.40
C LEU A 37 9.21 -0.57 11.50
N THR A 38 10.31 -0.09 12.04
CA THR A 38 11.51 0.30 11.30
C THR A 38 12.78 0.10 12.14
N ARG A 39 12.99 -1.08 12.73
CA ARG A 39 14.37 -1.51 12.99
C ARG A 39 15.01 -1.77 11.62
N GLN A 40 16.05 -1.02 11.27
CA GLN A 40 16.89 -1.35 10.10
C GLN A 40 17.35 -2.82 10.25
N GLY A 41 16.81 -3.70 9.41
CA GLY A 41 17.04 -5.14 9.45
C GLY A 41 15.94 -6.03 10.08
N SER A 42 14.74 -5.53 10.43
CA SER A 42 13.65 -6.36 10.97
C SER A 42 12.65 -6.91 9.94
N GLY A 43 13.10 -7.21 8.71
CA GLY A 43 12.28 -8.01 7.78
C GLY A 43 11.30 -7.24 6.88
N LEU A 44 11.46 -5.93 6.74
CA LEU A 44 10.96 -5.17 5.58
C LEU A 44 12.12 -4.71 4.67
N ALA A 45 13.30 -5.31 4.85
CA ALA A 45 14.46 -5.13 4.00
C ALA A 45 14.26 -5.95 2.71
N ASN A 46 13.36 -5.45 1.89
CA ASN A 46 13.30 -5.59 0.45
C ASN A 46 11.88 -5.15 0.11
N ASP A 47 11.73 -3.85 -0.17
CA ASP A 47 10.82 -3.45 -1.22
C ASP A 47 11.36 -4.13 -2.50
N THR A 48 11.08 -5.43 -2.61
CA THR A 48 11.50 -6.27 -3.72
C THR A 48 10.81 -5.60 -4.88
N LYS A 49 11.60 -5.07 -5.83
CA LYS A 49 11.08 -4.60 -7.11
C LYS A 49 9.95 -5.55 -7.52
N PRO A 50 8.79 -5.05 -8.00
CA PRO A 50 7.61 -5.87 -8.23
C PRO A 50 8.03 -7.23 -8.77
N PHE A 51 7.72 -8.32 -8.05
CA PHE A 51 8.22 -9.67 -8.39
C PHE A 51 7.76 -10.13 -9.79
N ASN A 52 6.88 -9.35 -10.43
CA ASN A 52 6.49 -9.50 -11.81
C ASN A 52 6.30 -8.09 -12.44
N PRO A 53 7.37 -7.43 -12.94
CA PRO A 53 7.18 -6.23 -13.75
C PRO A 53 6.32 -6.60 -14.96
N LYS A 54 5.34 -5.76 -15.29
CA LYS A 54 4.45 -6.03 -16.42
C LYS A 54 5.17 -5.69 -17.71
N GLU A 55 5.42 -6.70 -18.53
CA GLU A 55 5.99 -6.51 -19.86
C GLU A 55 4.89 -6.62 -20.94
N VAL A 56 4.99 -5.79 -21.97
CA VAL A 56 4.11 -5.85 -23.14
C VAL A 56 4.96 -6.04 -24.38
N THR A 57 4.71 -7.12 -25.13
CA THR A 57 5.40 -7.39 -26.39
C THR A 57 4.42 -7.28 -27.57
N TYR A 58 4.76 -6.41 -28.52
CA TYR A 58 4.11 -6.33 -29.83
C TYR A 58 4.89 -7.17 -30.84
N GLU A 59 4.22 -8.06 -31.56
CA GLU A 59 4.81 -8.87 -32.63
C GLU A 59 3.94 -8.79 -33.88
N ILE A 60 4.55 -8.43 -35.01
CA ILE A 60 3.89 -8.30 -36.30
C ILE A 60 4.63 -9.16 -37.32
N PHE A 61 3.90 -10.07 -37.94
CA PHE A 61 4.43 -11.03 -38.91
C PHE A 61 3.88 -10.75 -40.31
N GLY A 62 4.68 -11.10 -41.32
CA GLY A 62 4.30 -11.00 -42.72
C GLY A 62 5.33 -11.67 -43.62
N PRO A 63 5.12 -11.65 -44.95
CA PRO A 63 6.12 -12.10 -45.91
C PRO A 63 7.47 -11.41 -45.68
N SER A 64 8.57 -12.14 -45.83
CA SER A 64 9.92 -11.57 -45.65
C SER A 64 10.12 -10.36 -46.57
N GLY A 65 10.52 -9.22 -45.99
CA GLY A 65 10.71 -7.98 -46.73
C GLY A 65 9.42 -7.17 -46.99
N ALA A 66 8.26 -7.61 -46.52
CA ALA A 66 7.06 -6.78 -46.52
C ALA A 66 7.27 -5.53 -45.67
N VAL A 67 6.73 -4.40 -46.12
CA VAL A 67 6.86 -3.10 -45.45
C VAL A 67 5.52 -2.70 -44.86
N ALA A 68 5.52 -2.23 -43.60
CA ALA A 68 4.32 -1.81 -42.89
C ALA A 68 4.54 -0.52 -42.09
N THR A 69 3.45 0.22 -41.87
CA THR A 69 3.40 1.28 -40.84
C THR A 69 2.67 0.74 -39.62
N ILE A 70 3.34 0.75 -38.47
CA ILE A 70 2.84 0.18 -37.22
C ILE A 70 2.43 1.31 -36.28
N ASN A 71 1.18 1.28 -35.82
CA ASN A 71 0.63 2.22 -34.84
C ASN A 71 0.36 1.44 -33.55
N TYR A 72 0.90 1.88 -32.42
CA TYR A 72 0.72 1.22 -31.13
C TYR A 72 0.65 2.24 -29.98
N LEU A 73 0.31 1.79 -28.78
CA LEU A 73 0.32 2.60 -27.56
C LEU A 73 1.51 2.18 -26.70
N ASP A 74 2.23 3.16 -26.14
CA ASP A 74 3.25 2.87 -25.14
C ASP A 74 2.65 2.67 -23.73
N LEU A 75 3.52 2.49 -22.73
CA LEU A 75 3.12 2.26 -21.33
C LEU A 75 2.35 3.45 -20.73
N ASP A 76 2.52 4.66 -21.28
CA ASP A 76 1.83 5.90 -20.87
C ASP A 76 0.57 6.15 -21.73
N ALA A 77 0.14 5.14 -22.50
CA ALA A 77 -0.96 5.20 -23.45
C ALA A 77 -0.82 6.32 -24.49
N GLN A 78 0.41 6.71 -24.84
CA GLN A 78 0.67 7.65 -25.91
C GLN A 78 0.73 6.92 -27.26
N PRO A 79 0.06 7.43 -28.31
CA PRO A 79 0.17 6.89 -29.65
C PRO A 79 1.59 7.02 -30.21
N GLN A 80 2.13 5.90 -30.68
CA GLN A 80 3.43 5.81 -31.35
C GLN A 80 3.25 5.31 -32.79
N ILE A 81 4.09 5.80 -33.70
CA ILE A 81 4.10 5.42 -35.11
C ILE A 81 5.51 5.02 -35.53
N VAL A 82 5.62 3.84 -36.13
CA VAL A 82 6.81 3.39 -36.87
C VAL A 82 6.42 3.28 -38.33
N ARG A 83 7.03 4.10 -39.19
CA ARG A 83 6.75 4.11 -40.63
C ARG A 83 7.73 3.21 -41.38
N ASP A 84 7.23 2.58 -42.44
CA ASP A 84 8.01 1.85 -43.43
C ASP A 84 8.99 0.80 -42.86
N THR A 85 8.59 0.10 -41.79
CA THR A 85 9.41 -0.97 -41.21
C THR A 85 9.22 -2.27 -41.95
N THR A 86 10.32 -3.02 -42.12
CA THR A 86 10.29 -4.37 -42.68
C THR A 86 9.74 -5.37 -41.65
N LEU A 87 9.01 -6.37 -42.12
CA LEU A 87 8.50 -7.47 -41.33
C LEU A 87 9.42 -8.71 -41.42
N PRO A 88 9.49 -9.55 -40.37
CA PRO A 88 8.79 -9.42 -39.09
C PRO A 88 9.36 -8.32 -38.18
N TRP A 89 8.52 -7.77 -37.30
CA TRP A 89 8.88 -6.71 -36.36
C TRP A 89 8.42 -7.05 -34.94
N SER A 90 9.21 -6.71 -33.93
CA SER A 90 8.91 -6.93 -32.53
C SER A 90 9.37 -5.76 -31.65
N LEU A 91 8.61 -5.47 -30.59
CA LEU A 91 8.92 -4.46 -29.58
C LEU A 91 8.44 -4.92 -28.20
N THR A 92 9.32 -4.89 -27.21
CA THR A 92 9.00 -5.15 -25.80
C THR A 92 9.10 -3.87 -24.98
N LEU A 93 8.06 -3.59 -24.20
CA LEU A 93 7.95 -2.47 -23.27
C LEU A 93 8.01 -3.01 -21.82
N THR A 94 8.83 -2.39 -20.97
CA THR A 94 9.11 -2.80 -19.58
C THR A 94 9.02 -1.65 -18.60
#